data_AF-A0A1S4E2Y8-F1
#
_entry.id   AF-A0A1S4E2Y8-F1
#
_cell.length_a   1.000
_cell.length_b   1.000
_cell.length_c   1.000
_cell.angle_alpha   90.00
_cell.angle_beta   90.00
_cell.angle_gamma   90.00
#
_symmetry.space_group_name_H-M   'P 1'
#
loop_
_entity.id
_entity.type
_entity.pdbx_description
1 polymer ?
#
loop_
_entity_poly.entity_id
_entity_poly.type
_entity_poly.pdbx_seq_one_letter_code
_entity_poly.pdbx_strand_id
1 'polypeptide(L)'
;MSEITRVSCDGHKRVVEYNELGQPIGESATKLKSFIGTTMRVHVSISYQSWKDVPTELKDKIYKLIEGGFVVDPRSKKSILQNESVCFRKFKSSLTTKHVLPYKKDLEKLKDPPTEYSFIDREHWNIFIPSKLTEQFKVTIITILFIHI
;
A
#
# COMPACT_ATOMS: atom_id res chain seq x y z
N MET A 1 0.51 -30.58 18.56
CA MET A 1 0.45 -29.48 19.53
C MET A 1 1.58 -28.53 19.16
N SER A 2 1.30 -27.50 18.37
CA SER A 2 2.32 -26.56 17.88
C SER A 2 2.58 -25.48 18.94
N GLU A 3 3.86 -25.32 19.26
CA GLU A 3 4.39 -24.48 20.33
C GLU A 3 4.23 -23.00 19.95
N ILE A 4 3.28 -22.31 20.57
CA ILE A 4 3.07 -20.87 20.35
C ILE A 4 4.19 -20.14 21.12
N THR A 5 5.22 -19.72 20.41
CA THR A 5 6.36 -18.99 21.00
C THR A 5 5.90 -17.59 21.41
N ARG A 6 5.60 -17.41 22.70
CA ARG A 6 5.22 -16.13 23.30
C ARG A 6 6.47 -15.47 23.87
N VAL A 7 7.00 -14.45 23.20
CA VAL A 7 8.08 -13.62 23.74
C VAL A 7 7.64 -12.16 23.73
N SER A 8 7.63 -11.54 24.92
CA SER A 8 7.33 -10.13 25.13
C SER A 8 8.29 -9.57 26.18
N CYS A 9 9.01 -8.50 25.83
CA CYS A 9 9.73 -7.65 26.78
C CYS A 9 9.51 -6.17 26.38
N ASP A 10 9.03 -5.39 27.34
CA ASP A 10 8.98 -3.92 27.43
C ASP A 10 8.32 -3.09 26.31
N GLY A 11 6.98 -3.02 26.42
CA GLY A 11 6.13 -1.82 26.23
C GLY A 11 5.83 -1.32 24.81
N HIS A 12 4.72 -1.63 24.14
CA HIS A 12 3.75 -2.71 24.24
C HIS A 12 3.56 -3.21 22.80
N LYS A 13 4.56 -3.91 22.26
CA LYS A 13 4.43 -4.48 20.92
C LYS A 13 3.31 -5.50 20.91
N ARG A 14 2.38 -5.41 19.95
CA ARG A 14 1.32 -6.43 19.82
C ARG A 14 1.93 -7.71 19.29
N VAL A 15 1.74 -8.80 20.02
CA VAL A 15 2.10 -10.13 19.53
C VAL A 15 1.12 -10.53 18.45
N VAL A 16 1.66 -10.92 17.29
CA VAL A 16 0.89 -11.42 16.16
C VAL A 16 0.85 -12.94 16.25
N GLU A 17 -0.35 -13.50 16.26
CA GLU A 17 -0.56 -14.94 16.23
C GLU A 17 -0.51 -15.43 14.78
N TYR A 18 -0.02 -16.64 14.57
CA TYR A 18 0.11 -17.24 13.25
C TYR A 18 -0.51 -18.64 13.23
N ASN A 19 -1.13 -19.03 12.13
CA ASN A 19 -1.56 -20.41 11.91
C ASN A 19 -0.37 -21.31 11.49
N GLU A 20 -0.61 -22.61 11.33
CA GLU A 20 0.42 -23.58 10.93
C GLU A 20 1.05 -23.28 9.55
N LEU A 21 0.35 -22.51 8.71
CA LEU A 21 0.84 -22.04 7.42
C LEU A 21 1.66 -20.73 7.51
N GLY A 22 1.91 -20.22 8.72
CA GLY A 22 2.64 -18.98 8.95
C GLY A 22 1.86 -17.71 8.57
N GLN A 23 0.53 -17.78 8.50
CA GLN A 23 -0.32 -16.64 8.19
C GLN A 23 -0.79 -15.94 9.48
N PRO A 24 -0.72 -14.60 9.57
CA PRO A 24 -1.25 -13.87 10.71
C PRO A 24 -2.75 -14.12 10.94
N ILE A 25 -3.14 -14.46 12.16
CA ILE A 25 -4.54 -14.66 12.59
C ILE A 25 -4.88 -13.82 13.83
N GLY A 26 -6.18 -13.71 14.13
CA GLY A 26 -6.68 -13.02 15.31
C GLY A 26 -6.73 -11.49 15.19
N GLU A 27 -7.06 -10.83 16.30
CA GLU A 27 -7.26 -9.37 16.36
C GLU A 27 -5.95 -8.61 16.06
N SER A 28 -4.81 -9.11 16.55
CA SER A 28 -3.49 -8.53 16.28
C SER A 28 -3.15 -8.55 14.79
N ALA A 29 -3.54 -9.58 14.05
CA ALA A 29 -3.34 -9.64 12.60
C ALA A 29 -4.14 -8.56 11.85
N THR A 30 -5.39 -8.31 12.27
CA THR A 30 -6.20 -7.22 11.72
C THR A 30 -5.57 -5.86 12.00
N LYS A 31 -5.08 -5.64 13.23
CA LYS A 31 -4.39 -4.40 13.61
C LYS A 31 -3.07 -4.23 12.85
N LEU A 32 -2.31 -5.32 12.67
CA LEU A 32 -1.10 -5.34 11.84
C LEU A 32 -1.42 -4.91 10.41
N LYS A 33 -2.43 -5.50 9.77
CA LYS A 33 -2.83 -5.17 8.40
C LYS A 33 -3.23 -3.70 8.24
N SER A 34 -4.00 -3.17 9.20
CA SER A 34 -4.37 -1.75 9.22
C SER A 34 -3.17 -0.82 9.42
N PHE A 35 -2.24 -1.21 10.30
CA PHE A 35 -1.00 -0.48 10.54
C PHE A 35 -0.08 -0.47 9.31
N ILE A 36 0.13 -1.63 8.68
CA ILE A 36 0.87 -1.77 7.41
C ILE A 36 0.28 -0.82 6.36
N GLY A 37 -1.03 -0.90 6.14
CA GLY A 37 -1.69 -0.07 5.13
C GLY A 37 -1.54 1.43 5.41
N THR A 38 -1.62 1.85 6.67
CA THR A 38 -1.47 3.26 7.06
C THR A 38 -0.03 3.73 6.91
N THR A 39 0.92 2.98 7.46
CA THR A 39 2.36 3.27 7.39
C THR A 39 2.83 3.35 5.94
N MET A 40 2.39 2.41 5.11
CA MET A 40 2.66 2.38 3.68
C MET A 40 2.12 3.64 2.98
N ARG A 41 0.85 4.02 3.19
CA ARG A 41 0.27 5.23 2.57
C ARG A 41 0.97 6.52 2.96
N VAL A 42 1.41 6.63 4.21
CA VAL A 42 2.08 7.83 4.73
C VAL A 42 3.52 7.95 4.25
N HIS A 43 4.24 6.83 4.11
CA HIS A 43 5.68 6.85 3.82
C HIS A 43 6.06 6.52 2.37
N VAL A 44 5.16 5.92 1.58
CA VAL A 44 5.44 5.56 0.19
C VAL A 44 4.72 6.50 -0.74
N SER A 45 5.49 7.25 -1.51
CA SER A 45 4.96 8.17 -2.50
C SER A 45 4.15 7.44 -3.58
N ILE A 46 3.03 8.05 -3.97
CA ILE A 46 2.18 7.56 -5.07
C ILE A 46 2.81 7.76 -6.46
N SER A 47 3.88 8.57 -6.56
CA SER A 47 4.60 8.84 -7.80
C SER A 47 5.33 7.61 -8.35
N TYR A 48 5.77 6.68 -7.47
CA TYR A 48 6.37 5.41 -7.87
C TYR A 48 5.37 4.59 -8.69
N GLN A 49 5.76 4.15 -9.89
CA GLN A 49 4.82 3.46 -10.78
C GLN A 49 4.40 2.11 -10.21
N SER A 50 5.36 1.30 -9.78
CA SER A 50 5.16 -0.02 -9.20
C SER A 50 5.87 -0.19 -7.85
N TRP A 51 5.48 -1.22 -7.09
CA TRP A 51 6.18 -1.57 -5.83
C TRP A 51 7.65 -1.95 -6.05
N LYS A 52 8.02 -2.39 -7.26
CA LYS A 52 9.40 -2.74 -7.59
C LYS A 52 10.28 -1.49 -7.62
N ASP A 53 9.72 -0.34 -7.99
CA ASP A 53 10.43 0.94 -8.12
C ASP A 53 10.61 1.66 -6.78
N VAL A 54 9.90 1.21 -5.73
CA VAL A 54 10.06 1.75 -4.38
C VAL A 54 11.43 1.34 -3.83
N PRO A 55 12.29 2.29 -3.40
CA PRO A 55 13.60 2.02 -2.84
C PRO A 55 13.54 1.01 -1.69
N THR A 56 14.55 0.15 -1.61
CA THR A 56 14.64 -0.88 -0.56
C THR A 56 14.73 -0.24 0.82
N GLU A 57 15.37 0.92 0.92
CA GLU A 57 15.51 1.69 2.16
C GLU A 57 14.16 2.11 2.73
N LEU A 58 13.19 2.46 1.87
CA LEU A 58 11.83 2.78 2.30
C LEU A 58 11.07 1.54 2.76
N LYS A 59 11.24 0.42 2.04
CA LYS A 59 10.63 -0.87 2.42
C LYS A 59 11.16 -1.33 3.79
N ASP A 60 12.47 -1.23 3.99
CA ASP A 60 13.11 -1.56 5.27
C ASP A 60 12.70 -0.59 6.38
N LYS A 61 12.50 0.70 6.08
CA LYS A 61 11.96 1.66 7.04
C LYS A 61 10.55 1.27 7.49
N ILE A 62 9.66 0.90 6.56
CA ILE A 62 8.30 0.43 6.89
C ILE A 62 8.37 -0.84 7.73
N TYR A 63 9.24 -1.78 7.36
CA TYR A 63 9.42 -3.01 8.13
C TYR A 63 9.91 -2.73 9.56
N LYS A 64 10.89 -1.83 9.75
CA LYS A 64 11.35 -1.40 11.08
C LYS A 64 10.25 -0.74 11.91
N LEU A 65 9.36 0.05 11.27
CA LEU A 65 8.21 0.64 11.96
C LEU A 65 7.21 -0.45 12.42
N ILE A 66 7.02 -1.49 11.60
CA ILE A 66 6.20 -2.65 11.97
C ILE A 66 6.83 -3.39 13.15
N GLU A 67 8.13 -3.68 13.11
CA GLU A 67 8.86 -4.32 14.21
C GLU A 67 8.87 -3.46 15.48
N GLY A 68 8.72 -2.14 15.35
CA GLY A 68 8.56 -1.22 16.47
C GLY A 68 7.23 -1.37 17.20
N GLY A 69 6.14 -1.69 16.49
CA GLY A 69 4.78 -1.79 17.05
C GLY A 69 4.26 -3.22 17.25
N PHE A 70 4.89 -4.21 16.62
CA PHE A 70 4.43 -5.60 16.58
C PHE A 70 5.59 -6.57 16.82
N VAL A 71 5.29 -7.67 17.51
CA VAL A 71 6.16 -8.84 17.54
C VAL A 71 5.70 -9.74 16.38
N VAL A 72 6.52 -9.78 15.33
CA VAL A 72 6.26 -10.56 14.11
C VAL A 72 7.28 -11.69 13.99
N ASP A 73 6.85 -12.84 13.46
CA ASP A 73 7.78 -13.93 13.16
C ASP A 73 8.69 -13.49 11.99
N PRO A 74 10.04 -13.59 12.08
CA PRO A 74 10.95 -13.27 10.98
C PRO A 74 10.61 -13.99 9.66
N ARG A 75 10.08 -15.21 9.73
CA ARG A 75 9.63 -15.99 8.56
C ARG A 75 8.48 -15.31 7.82
N SER A 76 7.71 -14.47 8.51
CA SER A 76 6.57 -13.73 7.94
C SER A 76 6.97 -12.48 7.14
N LYS A 77 8.26 -12.05 7.19
CA LYS A 77 8.75 -10.85 6.48
C LYS A 77 8.34 -10.83 5.00
N LYS A 78 8.51 -11.95 4.31
CA LYS A 78 8.14 -12.06 2.88
C LYS A 78 6.65 -11.83 2.65
N SER A 79 5.79 -12.39 3.50
CA SER A 79 4.33 -12.21 3.41
C SER A 79 3.92 -10.77 3.73
N ILE A 80 4.56 -10.13 4.73
CA ILE A 80 4.35 -8.72 5.08
C ILE A 80 4.68 -7.82 3.88
N LEU A 81 5.86 -7.99 3.27
CA LEU A 81 6.25 -7.21 2.08
C LEU A 81 5.35 -7.46 0.86
N GLN A 82 4.82 -8.69 0.70
CA GLN A 82 3.82 -8.98 -0.33
C GLN A 82 2.51 -8.23 -0.06
N ASN A 83 2.06 -8.18 1.21
CA ASN A 83 0.88 -7.44 1.61
C ASN A 83 1.06 -5.93 1.36
N GLU A 84 2.23 -5.36 1.63
CA GLU A 84 2.55 -3.97 1.31
C GLU A 84 2.39 -3.67 -0.18
N SER A 85 2.91 -4.54 -1.06
CA SER A 85 2.72 -4.42 -2.51
C SER A 85 1.25 -4.44 -2.93
N VAL A 86 0.45 -5.32 -2.34
CA VAL A 86 -1.00 -5.40 -2.59
C VAL A 86 -1.71 -4.15 -2.08
N CYS A 87 -1.39 -3.69 -0.88
CA CYS A 87 -1.93 -2.47 -0.29
C CYS A 87 -1.60 -1.23 -1.14
N PHE A 88 -0.36 -1.11 -1.61
CA PHE A 88 0.05 0.00 -2.47
C PHE A 88 -0.77 0.05 -3.76
N ARG A 89 -0.88 -1.09 -4.45
CA ARG A 89 -1.68 -1.19 -5.68
C ARG A 89 -3.15 -0.85 -5.43
N LYS A 90 -3.73 -1.37 -4.34
CA LYS A 90 -5.13 -1.08 -3.97
C LYS A 90 -5.34 0.40 -3.66
N PHE A 91 -4.40 1.03 -2.97
CA PHE A 91 -4.47 2.45 -2.65
C PHE A 91 -4.43 3.31 -3.91
N LYS A 92 -3.45 3.09 -4.80
CA LYS A 92 -3.38 3.81 -6.10
C LYS A 92 -4.64 3.59 -6.93
N SER A 93 -5.18 2.37 -6.94
CA SER A 93 -6.44 2.06 -7.63
C SER A 93 -7.60 2.87 -7.04
N SER A 94 -7.77 2.88 -5.71
CA SER A 94 -8.81 3.67 -5.04
C SER A 94 -8.67 5.16 -5.30
N LEU A 95 -7.45 5.71 -5.24
CA LEU A 95 -7.18 7.11 -5.58
C LEU A 95 -7.65 7.43 -7.00
N THR A 96 -7.28 6.56 -7.95
CA THR A 96 -7.62 6.73 -9.36
C THR A 96 -9.13 6.71 -9.56
N THR A 97 -9.80 5.68 -9.06
CA THR A 97 -11.24 5.48 -9.33
C THR A 97 -12.13 6.50 -8.64
N LYS A 98 -11.76 6.95 -7.43
CA LYS A 98 -12.59 7.86 -6.63
C LYS A 98 -12.25 9.33 -6.83
N HIS A 99 -10.99 9.66 -7.08
CA HIS A 99 -10.53 11.06 -7.07
C HIS A 99 -9.93 11.53 -8.39
N VAL A 100 -9.62 10.64 -9.33
CA VAL A 100 -9.07 11.04 -10.64
C VAL A 100 -10.11 10.86 -11.75
N LEU A 101 -10.64 9.65 -11.91
CA LEU A 101 -11.55 9.32 -13.01
C LEU A 101 -12.83 10.18 -13.05
N PRO A 102 -13.48 10.51 -11.92
CA PRO A 102 -14.68 11.35 -11.93
C PRO A 102 -14.43 12.76 -12.49
N TYR A 103 -13.19 13.26 -12.39
CA TYR A 103 -12.80 14.62 -12.77
C TYR A 103 -11.84 14.66 -13.97
N LYS A 104 -11.73 13.57 -14.74
CA LYS A 104 -10.81 13.49 -15.89
C LYS A 104 -11.01 14.57 -16.98
N LYS A 105 -12.19 15.19 -17.03
CA LYS A 105 -12.53 16.29 -17.96
C LYS A 105 -12.39 17.69 -17.33
N ASP A 106 -12.23 17.75 -16.01
CA ASP A 106 -12.21 18.97 -15.21
C ASP A 106 -10.94 18.98 -14.35
N LEU A 107 -9.81 19.27 -15.00
CA LEU A 107 -8.48 19.20 -14.37
C LEU A 107 -8.30 20.23 -13.25
N GLU A 108 -9.11 21.27 -13.22
CA GLU A 108 -9.13 22.26 -12.14
C GLU A 108 -9.44 21.60 -10.79
N LYS A 109 -10.33 20.60 -10.77
CA LYS A 109 -10.65 19.80 -9.58
C LYS A 109 -9.57 18.80 -9.18
N LEU A 110 -8.53 18.63 -10.02
CA LEU A 110 -7.40 17.74 -9.77
C LEU A 110 -6.13 18.49 -9.37
N LYS A 111 -6.16 19.82 -9.23
CA LYS A 111 -5.00 20.63 -8.84
C LYS A 111 -4.42 20.27 -7.49
N ASP A 112 -5.27 19.81 -6.58
CA ASP A 112 -4.92 19.46 -5.21
C ASP A 112 -5.26 18.00 -4.91
N PRO A 113 -4.45 17.33 -4.05
CA PRO A 113 -4.79 16.01 -3.55
C PRO A 113 -6.08 16.07 -2.71
N PRO A 114 -6.82 14.95 -2.59
CA PRO A 114 -8.00 14.88 -1.74
C PRO A 114 -7.66 15.24 -0.30
N THR A 115 -8.50 16.04 0.36
CA THR A 115 -8.29 16.49 1.75
C THR A 115 -8.14 15.31 2.73
N GLU A 116 -8.79 14.18 2.46
CA GLU A 116 -8.65 12.94 3.27
C GLU A 116 -7.23 12.32 3.22
N TYR A 117 -6.43 12.70 2.22
CA TYR A 117 -5.04 12.29 2.05
C TYR A 117 -4.10 13.50 2.01
N SER A 118 -4.26 14.42 2.96
CA SER A 118 -3.42 15.63 3.09
C SER A 118 -1.93 15.35 3.27
N PHE A 119 -1.55 14.12 3.61
CA PHE A 119 -0.15 13.65 3.65
C PHE A 119 0.47 13.40 2.26
N ILE A 120 -0.32 13.47 1.18
CA ILE A 120 0.20 13.36 -0.19
C ILE A 120 0.74 14.73 -0.60
N ASP A 121 2.05 14.82 -0.87
CA ASP A 121 2.64 16.05 -1.40
C ASP A 121 2.05 16.41 -2.76
N ARG A 122 1.82 17.70 -2.99
CA ARG A 122 1.29 18.22 -4.27
C ARG A 122 2.18 17.82 -5.45
N GLU A 123 3.50 17.78 -5.28
CA GLU A 123 4.43 17.34 -6.32
C GLU A 123 4.21 15.87 -6.71
N HIS A 124 4.07 14.99 -5.73
CA HIS A 124 3.78 13.59 -5.95
C HIS A 124 2.41 13.37 -6.60
N TRP A 125 1.41 14.17 -6.21
CA TRP A 125 0.10 14.20 -6.85
C TRP A 125 0.18 14.62 -8.32
N ASN A 126 0.91 15.68 -8.63
CA ASN A 126 1.10 16.19 -9.99
C ASN A 126 1.83 15.20 -10.91
N ILE A 127 2.69 14.33 -10.37
CA ILE A 127 3.29 13.22 -11.14
C ILE A 127 2.28 12.08 -11.34
N PHE A 128 1.46 11.79 -10.33
CA PHE A 128 0.51 10.68 -10.34
C PHE A 128 -0.65 10.91 -11.32
N ILE A 129 -1.22 12.12 -11.38
CA ILE A 129 -2.38 12.43 -12.23
C ILE A 129 -2.11 12.11 -13.72
N PRO A 130 -1.06 12.65 -14.36
CA PRO A 130 -0.76 12.34 -15.76
C PRO A 130 -0.52 10.84 -15.97
N SER A 131 0.17 10.18 -15.02
CA SER A 131 0.44 8.75 -15.11
C SER A 131 -0.83 7.91 -15.24
N LYS A 132 -1.92 8.30 -14.55
CA LYS A 132 -3.20 7.58 -14.61
C LYS A 132 -4.05 7.93 -15.82
N LEU A 133 -4.01 9.18 -16.26
CA LEU A 133 -4.71 9.60 -17.47
C LEU A 133 -4.06 8.95 -18.71
N THR A 134 -2.73 8.94 -18.80
CA THR A 134 -1.98 8.31 -19.91
C THR A 134 -2.12 6.79 -19.94
N GLU A 135 -2.06 6.11 -18.80
CA GLU A 135 -2.32 4.65 -18.74
C GLU A 135 -3.73 4.30 -19.23
N GLN A 136 -4.73 5.13 -18.93
CA GLN A 136 -6.09 4.88 -19.42
C GLN A 136 -6.19 5.04 -20.94
N PHE A 137 -5.49 6.01 -21.54
CA PHE A 137 -5.40 6.09 -23.01
C PHE A 137 -4.78 4.83 -23.61
N LYS A 138 -3.77 4.23 -22.95
CA LYS A 138 -3.21 2.94 -23.38
C LYS A 138 -4.24 1.80 -23.25
N VAL A 139 -4.98 1.72 -22.14
CA VAL A 139 -6.02 0.69 -21.94
C VAL A 139 -7.16 0.85 -22.96
N THR A 140 -7.62 2.07 -23.21
CA THR A 140 -8.67 2.34 -24.21
C THR A 140 -8.22 2.00 -25.63
N ILE A 141 -6.98 2.34 -26.02
CA ILE A 141 -6.43 1.95 -27.33
C ILE A 141 -6.32 0.42 -27.44
N ILE A 142 -5.82 -0.25 -26.41
CA ILE A 142 -5.72 -1.72 -26.40
C ILE A 142 -7.11 -2.36 -26.49
N THR A 143 -8.09 -1.93 -25.68
CA THR A 143 -9.45 -2.50 -25.73
C THR A 143 -10.14 -2.26 -27.08
N ILE A 144 -9.93 -1.12 -27.75
CA ILE A 144 -10.52 -0.87 -29.07
C ILE A 144 -9.86 -1.75 -30.15
N LEU A 145 -8.55 -1.98 -30.07
CA LEU A 145 -7.80 -2.85 -30.99
C LEU A 145 -8.17 -4.34 -30.84
N PHE A 146 -8.65 -4.77 -29.67
CA PHE A 146 -9.11 -6.14 -29.43
C PHE A 146 -10.61 -6.38 -29.70
N ILE A 147 -11.39 -5.33 -30.00
CA ILE A 147 -12.82 -5.46 -30.36
C ILE A 147 -13.03 -5.54 -31.88
N HIS A 148 -11.99 -5.32 -32.69
CA HIS A 148 -12.07 -5.35 -34.17
C HIS A 148 -11.15 -6.39 -34.83
N ILE A 149 -10.85 -7.50 -34.16
CA ILE A 149 -10.21 -8.68 -34.76
C ILE A 149 -11.01 -9.93 -34.36
#